data_AF-A0A919HZ09-F1
#
_entry.id   AF-A0A919HZ09-F1
#
_cell.length_a   1.000
_cell.length_b   1.000
_cell.length_c   1.000
_cell.angle_alpha   90.00
_cell.angle_beta   90.00
_cell.angle_gamma   90.00
#
_symmetry.space_group_name_H-M   'P 1'
#
loop_
_entity.id
_entity.type
_entity.pdbx_description
1 polymer ?
#
loop_
_entity_poly.entity_id
_entity_poly.type
_entity_poly.pdbx_seq_one_letter_code
_entity_poly.pdbx_strand_id
1 'polypeptide(L)' 'MVGAIRNCRWYERGLLHPFLDYDEPAAYLNSIVDPMDDQGFVHLSQRPGLGEDINFAYIEANTVSHD' A
#
# COMPACT_ATOMS: atom_id res chain seq x y z
N MET A 1 -5.86 6.97 -9.19
CA MET A 1 -6.74 6.98 -10.37
C MET A 1 -8.13 6.43 -10.05
N VAL A 2 -8.28 5.22 -9.48
CA VAL A 2 -9.58 4.64 -9.08
C VAL A 2 -10.38 5.51 -8.10
N GLY A 3 -9.70 6.15 -7.13
CA GLY A 3 -10.35 6.97 -6.09
C GLY A 3 -10.96 8.29 -6.57
N ALA A 4 -10.76 8.68 -7.83
CA ALA A 4 -11.18 9.96 -8.37
C ALA A 4 -12.02 9.84 -9.66
N ILE A 5 -12.36 8.63 -10.10
CA ILE A 5 -13.12 8.36 -11.32
C ILE A 5 -14.37 7.53 -11.02
N ARG A 6 -15.48 7.81 -11.70
CA ARG A 6 -16.77 7.14 -11.45
C ARG A 6 -17.01 5.90 -12.31
N ASN A 7 -16.34 5.76 -13.43
CA ASN A 7 -16.53 4.68 -14.41
C ASN A 7 -15.49 3.56 -14.26
N CYS A 8 -15.05 3.29 -13.04
CA CYS A 8 -14.19 2.16 -12.70
C CYS A 8 -14.88 1.32 -11.63
N ARG A 9 -14.92 0.00 -11.81
CA ARG A 9 -15.66 -0.90 -10.92
C ARG A 9 -14.84 -1.36 -9.72
N TRP A 10 -13.54 -1.54 -9.89
CA TRP A 10 -12.69 -2.23 -8.91
C TRP A 10 -11.35 -1.53 -8.78
N TYR A 11 -10.81 -1.59 -7.57
CA TYR A 11 -9.37 -1.50 -7.33
C TYR A 11 -8.81 -2.92 -7.38
N GLU A 12 -7.70 -3.10 -8.08
CA GLU A 12 -7.02 -4.40 -8.12
C GLU A 12 -6.14 -4.55 -6.89
N ARG A 13 -6.43 -5.54 -6.04
CA ARG A 13 -5.69 -5.85 -4.81
C ARG A 13 -5.00 -7.21 -4.96
N GLY A 14 -3.69 -7.20 -5.18
CA GLY A 14 -2.93 -8.42 -5.39
C GLY A 14 -1.54 -8.19 -6.01
N LEU A 15 -0.84 -9.25 -6.41
CA LEU A 15 -1.28 -10.66 -6.45
C LEU A 15 -1.44 -11.30 -5.06
N LEU A 16 -2.29 -12.32 -4.96
CA LEU A 16 -2.52 -13.09 -3.73
C LEU A 16 -1.99 -14.51 -3.87
N HIS A 17 -1.34 -15.01 -2.82
CA HIS A 17 -0.84 -16.39 -2.77
C HIS A 17 -1.02 -16.97 -1.35
N PRO A 18 -1.45 -18.24 -1.17
CA PRO A 18 -1.69 -18.82 0.16
C PRO A 18 -0.48 -18.87 1.10
N PHE A 19 0.73 -18.62 0.60
CA PHE A 19 1.97 -18.63 1.39
C PHE A 19 2.41 -17.23 1.83
N LEU A 20 1.68 -16.19 1.45
CA LEU A 20 2.00 -14.81 1.75
C LEU A 20 0.80 -14.14 2.38
N ASP A 21 1.05 -13.40 3.44
CA ASP A 21 0.06 -12.48 3.99
C ASP A 21 0.18 -11.14 3.25
N TYR A 22 -0.85 -10.78 2.49
CA TYR A 22 -0.88 -9.50 1.77
C TYR A 22 -1.08 -8.32 2.73
N ASP A 23 -1.69 -8.55 3.89
CA ASP A 23 -2.03 -7.49 4.83
C ASP A 23 -0.81 -7.03 5.65
N GLU A 24 0.31 -7.75 5.56
CA GLU A 24 1.59 -7.33 6.10
C GLU A 24 2.15 -6.14 5.29
N PRO A 25 2.43 -4.99 5.94
CA PRO A 25 3.05 -3.87 5.25
C PRO A 25 4.43 -4.24 4.69
N ALA A 26 4.73 -3.80 3.47
CA ALA A 26 6.09 -3.90 2.95
C ALA A 26 7.07 -3.18 3.90
N ALA A 27 8.29 -3.69 4.07
CA ALA A 27 9.21 -3.21 5.10
C ALA A 27 9.56 -1.71 5.02
N TYR A 28 9.48 -1.11 3.84
CA TYR A 28 9.70 0.32 3.62
C TYR A 28 8.46 1.19 3.93
N LEU A 29 7.38 0.60 4.45
CA LEU A 29 6.13 1.26 4.84
C LEU A 29 5.79 0.96 6.31
N ASN A 30 5.30 1.96 7.04
CA ASN A 30 4.83 1.79 8.42
C ASN A 30 3.39 1.22 8.49
N SER A 31 2.63 1.32 7.40
CA SER A 31 1.25 0.84 7.31
C SER A 31 0.91 0.43 5.88
N ILE A 32 -0.02 -0.53 5.71
CA ILE A 32 -0.55 -0.90 4.39
C ILE A 32 -1.23 0.29 3.69
N VAL A 33 -1.10 0.37 2.38
CA VAL A 33 -1.58 1.50 1.56
C VAL A 33 -3.05 1.37 1.16
N ASP A 34 -3.55 0.14 1.14
CA ASP A 34 -4.86 -0.25 0.65
C ASP A 34 -5.59 -1.17 1.64
N PRO A 35 -5.83 -0.71 2.90
CA PRO A 35 -6.55 -1.49 3.89
C PRO A 35 -7.96 -1.81 3.39
N MET A 36 -8.35 -3.08 3.52
CA MET A 36 -9.67 -3.58 3.10
C MET A 36 -10.47 -4.00 4.33
N ASP A 37 -11.74 -3.59 4.41
CA ASP A 37 -12.64 -4.03 5.47
C ASP A 37 -13.18 -5.46 5.23
N ASP A 38 -13.93 -5.98 6.20
CA ASP A 38 -14.53 -7.32 6.13
C ASP A 38 -15.65 -7.46 5.07
N GLN A 39 -16.08 -6.33 4.49
CA GLN A 39 -17.05 -6.28 3.39
C GLN A 39 -16.38 -6.20 2.02
N GLY A 40 -15.05 -6.17 1.96
CA GLY A 40 -14.27 -6.15 0.71
C GLY A 40 -14.09 -4.75 0.11
N PHE A 41 -14.24 -3.68 0.88
CA PHE A 41 -13.98 -2.31 0.42
C PHE A 41 -12.61 -1.81 0.86
N VAL A 42 -11.83 -1.32 -0.11
CA VAL A 42 -10.56 -0.63 0.16
C VAL A 42 -10.83 0.83 0.54
N HIS A 43 -10.28 1.26 1.67
CA HIS A 43 -10.43 2.62 2.19
C HIS A 43 -9.21 3.46 1.84
N LEU A 44 -9.43 4.60 1.19
CA LEU A 44 -8.35 5.53 0.85
C LEU A 44 -7.78 6.19 2.10
N SER A 45 -6.46 6.36 2.11
CA SER A 45 -5.75 7.10 3.14
C SER A 45 -6.18 8.57 3.17
N GLN A 46 -6.34 9.11 4.37
CA GLN A 46 -6.61 10.54 4.60
C GLN A 46 -5.32 11.37 4.75
N ARG A 47 -4.15 10.75 4.58
CA ARG A 47 -2.85 11.45 4.63
C ARG A 47 -2.62 12.29 3.36
N PRO A 48 -1.80 13.35 3.42
CA PRO A 48 -1.49 14.17 2.25
C PRO A 48 -0.81 13.39 1.11
N GLY A 49 -0.90 13.92 -0.11
CA GLY A 49 -0.24 13.35 -1.29
C GLY A 49 -0.86 12.01 -1.71
N LEU A 50 -0.01 11.02 -2.00
CA LEU A 50 -0.46 9.64 -2.26
C LEU A 50 -0.86 8.90 -0.96
N GLY A 51 -0.51 9.47 0.20
CA GLY A 51 -0.90 8.94 1.51
C GLY A 51 -0.12 7.71 1.98
N GLU A 52 0.99 7.38 1.31
CA GLU A 52 1.93 6.32 1.70
C GLU A 52 2.67 6.72 3.00
N ASP A 53 2.67 5.81 3.99
CA ASP A 53 3.36 6.02 5.26
C ASP A 53 4.77 5.45 5.19
N ILE A 54 5.68 6.23 4.62
CA ILE A 54 7.02 5.77 4.27
C ILE A 54 7.89 5.62 5.52
N ASN A 55 8.51 4.45 5.66
CA ASN A 55 9.54 4.18 6.67
C ASN A 55 10.92 4.60 6.13
N PHE A 56 11.24 5.89 6.26
CA PHE A 56 12.53 6.43 5.81
C PHE A 56 13.72 5.85 6.57
N ALA A 57 13.56 5.48 7.84
CA ALA A 57 14.64 4.88 8.63
C ALA A 57 15.04 3.51 8.06
N TYR A 58 14.06 2.69 7.64
CA TYR A 58 14.33 1.44 6.94
C TYR A 58 15.04 1.68 5.61
N ILE A 59 14.58 2.65 4.82
CA ILE A 59 15.19 2.97 3.52
C ILE A 59 16.64 3.39 3.70
N GLU A 60 16.92 4.32 4.62
CA GLU A 60 18.28 4.79 4.90
C GLU A 60 19.20 3.62 5.31
N ALA A 61 18.72 2.75 6.20
CA ALA A 61 19.48 1.57 6.66
C ALA A 61 19.74 0.52 5.56
N ASN A 62 18.96 0.52 4.48
CA ASN A 62 19.04 -0.45 3.38
C ASN A 62 19.41 0.21 2.04
N THR A 63 19.89 1.46 2.05
CA THR A 63 20.27 2.17 0.82
C THR A 63 21.55 1.55 0.27
N VAL A 64 21.52 1.19 -1.02
CA VAL A 64 22.67 0.65 -1.74
C VAL A 64 23.46 1.79 -2.38
N SER A 65 24.80 1.72 -2.36
CA SER A 65 25.64 2.72 -3.02
C SER A 65 25.46 2.66 -4.53
N HIS A 66 25.47 3.83 -5.15
CA HIS A 66 25.56 3.99 -6.59
C HIS A 66 27.05 4.13 -6.93
N ASP A 67 27.70 3.01 -7.29
CA ASP A 67 29.01 3.04 -7.95
C ASP A 67 28.86 3.36 -9.45
#